data_AF-A0A495AAP5-F1
#
_entry.id   AF-A0A495AAP5-F1
#
_cell.length_a   1.000
_cell.length_b   1.000
_cell.length_c   1.000
_cell.angle_alpha   90.00
_cell.angle_beta   90.00
_cell.angle_gamma   90.00
#
_symmetry.space_group_name_H-M   'P 1'
#
loop_
_entity.id
_entity.type
_entity.pdbx_description
1 polymer ?
#
loop_
_entity_poly.entity_id
_entity_poly.type
_entity_poly.pdbx_seq_one_letter_code
_entity_poly.pdbx_strand_id
1 'polypeptide(L)'
;MVVVALLLALWVGFGRALAGVLGGLTPVYAVAIALPVLVLHVIAAALFRRDALNYPSHAVSRRAALTAVAAWLVTLGFGFFLPDATAQGMQSVFTRVAGAGYLELGYGFVNILGVLSVAMAVALVLLAVTELRVTARRLRGEPLTEDERLDRLEAQREGDAACPGTAASSGGRS
;
A
#
# COMPACT_ATOMS: atom_id res chain seq x y z
N MET A 1 5.29 8.62 -5.89
CA MET A 1 4.08 8.10 -5.20
C MET A 1 3.19 9.21 -4.64
N VAL A 2 3.69 10.16 -3.84
CA VAL A 2 2.84 11.22 -3.24
C VAL A 2 2.06 12.02 -4.29
N VAL A 3 2.70 12.38 -5.41
CA VAL A 3 2.01 13.04 -6.54
C VAL A 3 0.84 12.20 -7.04
N VAL A 4 1.05 10.89 -7.25
CA VAL A 4 -0.03 9.98 -7.68
C VAL A 4 -1.13 9.87 -6.62
N ALA A 5 -0.78 9.84 -5.33
CA ALA A 5 -1.76 9.84 -4.24
C ALA A 5 -2.66 11.08 -4.28
N LEU A 6 -2.06 12.26 -4.51
CA LEU A 6 -2.80 13.52 -4.66
C LEU A 6 -3.69 13.49 -5.91
N LEU A 7 -3.18 13.02 -7.04
CA LEU A 7 -3.95 12.90 -8.27
C LEU A 7 -5.14 11.94 -8.10
N LEU A 8 -4.96 10.80 -7.44
CA LEU A 8 -6.02 9.85 -7.16
C LEU A 8 -7.06 10.42 -6.20
N ALA A 9 -6.64 11.14 -5.17
CA ALA A 9 -7.56 11.80 -4.24
C ALA A 9 -8.38 12.89 -4.93
N LEU A 10 -7.73 13.73 -5.75
CA LEU A 10 -8.41 14.72 -6.59
C LEU A 10 -9.36 14.06 -7.58
N TRP A 11 -8.96 12.93 -8.18
CA TRP A 11 -9.80 12.16 -9.08
C TRP A 11 -11.05 11.60 -8.39
N VAL A 12 -10.91 11.00 -7.22
CA VAL A 12 -12.06 10.47 -6.46
C VAL A 12 -12.96 11.60 -5.96
N GLY A 13 -12.36 12.66 -5.41
CA GLY A 13 -13.08 13.79 -4.82
C GLY A 13 -13.74 14.72 -5.84
N PHE A 14 -13.11 14.91 -7.00
CA PHE A 14 -13.51 15.93 -7.98
C PHE A 14 -13.40 15.49 -9.45
N GLY A 15 -13.01 14.26 -9.76
CA GLY A 15 -12.80 13.81 -11.15
C GLY A 15 -14.04 13.92 -12.04
N ARG A 16 -15.22 13.81 -11.45
CA ARG A 16 -16.51 14.08 -12.08
C ARG A 16 -16.65 15.49 -12.66
N ALA A 17 -15.90 16.48 -12.15
CA ALA A 17 -15.84 17.82 -12.72
C ALA A 17 -15.44 17.80 -14.19
N LEU A 18 -14.55 16.88 -14.59
CA LEU A 18 -14.05 16.76 -15.96
C LEU A 18 -15.15 16.37 -16.95
N ALA A 19 -16.22 15.75 -16.48
CA ALA A 19 -17.39 15.37 -17.28
C ALA A 19 -18.58 16.32 -17.08
N GLY A 20 -18.41 17.41 -16.30
CA GLY A 20 -19.48 18.35 -15.99
C GLY A 20 -20.57 17.79 -15.07
N VAL A 21 -20.28 16.71 -14.33
CA VAL A 21 -21.26 15.98 -13.48
C VAL A 21 -20.99 16.18 -11.99
N LEU A 22 -20.53 17.36 -11.60
CA LEU A 22 -20.33 17.69 -10.18
C LEU A 22 -21.70 17.87 -9.50
N GLY A 23 -21.88 17.20 -8.36
CA GLY A 23 -23.15 17.18 -7.64
C GLY A 23 -23.00 17.39 -6.14
N GLY A 24 -24.13 17.27 -5.44
CA GLY A 24 -24.22 17.54 -4.00
C GLY A 24 -23.44 16.57 -3.12
N LEU A 25 -23.04 15.40 -3.63
CA LEU A 25 -22.28 14.40 -2.86
C LEU A 25 -20.77 14.64 -2.93
N THR A 26 -20.30 15.54 -3.80
CA THR A 26 -18.88 15.91 -3.91
C THR A 26 -18.19 16.18 -2.57
N PRO A 27 -18.69 17.04 -1.66
CA PRO A 27 -18.01 17.27 -0.38
C PRO A 27 -17.95 16.01 0.49
N VAL A 28 -18.99 15.15 0.44
CA VAL A 28 -19.00 13.87 1.15
C VAL A 28 -17.92 12.95 0.60
N TYR A 29 -17.81 12.82 -0.72
CA TYR A 29 -16.77 11.99 -1.33
C TYR A 29 -15.36 12.52 -1.09
N ALA A 30 -15.17 13.84 -1.10
CA ALA A 30 -13.88 14.46 -0.80
C ALA A 30 -13.40 14.12 0.62
N VAL A 31 -14.29 14.22 1.62
CA VAL A 31 -13.93 14.01 3.03
C VAL A 31 -13.95 12.53 3.41
N ALA A 32 -15.01 11.80 3.07
CA ALA A 32 -15.21 10.43 3.55
C ALA A 32 -14.44 9.37 2.75
N ILE A 33 -14.00 9.68 1.52
CA ILE A 33 -13.37 8.70 0.64
C ILE A 33 -12.00 9.20 0.16
N ALA A 34 -11.94 10.34 -0.52
CA ALA A 34 -10.70 10.83 -1.11
C ALA A 34 -9.62 11.12 -0.06
N LEU A 35 -9.99 11.72 1.08
CA LEU A 35 -9.06 12.00 2.17
C LEU A 35 -8.49 10.72 2.81
N PRO A 36 -9.28 9.71 3.21
CA PRO A 36 -8.72 8.43 3.67
C PRO A 36 -7.81 7.74 2.65
N VAL A 37 -8.21 7.72 1.37
CA VAL A 37 -7.39 7.14 0.29
C VAL A 37 -6.06 7.89 0.15
N LEU A 38 -6.09 9.22 0.21
CA LEU A 38 -4.89 10.06 0.22
C LEU A 38 -3.98 9.71 1.39
N VAL A 39 -4.53 9.68 2.61
CA VAL A 39 -3.78 9.41 3.84
C VAL A 39 -3.09 8.05 3.75
N LEU A 40 -3.80 6.99 3.36
CA LEU A 40 -3.22 5.65 3.24
C LEU A 40 -2.08 5.62 2.21
N HIS A 41 -2.25 6.24 1.04
CA HIS A 41 -1.20 6.28 0.02
C HIS A 41 0.00 7.14 0.43
N VAL A 42 -0.23 8.25 1.15
CA VAL A 42 0.84 9.09 1.69
C VAL A 42 1.62 8.35 2.77
N ILE A 43 0.94 7.62 3.66
CA ILE A 43 1.59 6.76 4.67
C ILE A 43 2.46 5.71 3.98
N ALA A 44 1.93 4.98 2.99
CA ALA A 44 2.69 3.99 2.24
C ALA A 44 3.91 4.62 1.55
N ALA A 45 3.73 5.77 0.89
CA ALA A 45 4.82 6.50 0.25
C ALA A 45 5.90 6.97 1.24
N ALA A 46 5.51 7.43 2.43
CA ALA A 46 6.43 7.84 3.48
C ALA A 46 7.23 6.64 4.02
N LEU A 47 6.60 5.48 4.18
CA LEU A 47 7.26 4.24 4.60
C LEU A 47 8.24 3.74 3.55
N PHE A 48 7.86 3.68 2.27
CA PHE A 48 8.79 3.31 1.20
C PHE A 48 9.95 4.31 1.06
N ARG A 49 9.68 5.62 1.20
CA ARG A 49 10.75 6.63 1.19
C ARG A 49 11.70 6.45 2.38
N ARG A 50 11.17 6.16 3.57
CA ARG A 50 11.99 5.88 4.75
C ARG A 50 12.87 4.66 4.54
N ASP A 51 12.32 3.59 3.96
CA ASP A 51 13.11 2.38 3.66
C ASP A 51 14.24 2.71 2.66
N ALA A 52 13.93 3.38 1.55
CA ALA A 52 14.90 3.75 0.53
C ALA A 52 15.99 4.72 1.02
N LEU A 53 15.65 5.69 1.88
CA LEU A 53 16.61 6.64 2.43
C LEU A 53 17.57 5.99 3.43
N ASN A 54 17.06 5.09 4.25
CA ASN A 54 17.93 4.36 5.17
C ASN A 54 18.78 3.35 4.41
N TYR A 55 18.28 2.79 3.29
CA TYR A 55 18.90 1.67 2.60
C TYR A 55 18.85 1.78 1.05
N PRO A 56 19.73 2.62 0.44
CA PRO A 56 19.70 2.93 -0.99
C PRO A 56 19.91 1.74 -1.93
N SER A 57 20.51 0.63 -1.43
CA SER A 57 20.76 -0.58 -2.21
C SER A 57 19.52 -1.46 -2.40
N HIS A 58 18.46 -1.24 -1.61
CA HIS A 58 17.17 -1.92 -1.76
C HIS A 58 16.17 -0.97 -2.42
N ALA A 59 16.14 -0.98 -3.76
CA ALA A 59 15.06 -0.37 -4.51
C ALA A 59 13.71 -1.00 -4.09
N VAL A 60 12.63 -0.22 -4.16
CA VAL A 60 11.24 -0.68 -3.95
C VAL A 60 11.03 -2.02 -4.64
N SER A 61 10.54 -3.03 -3.92
CA SER A 61 10.42 -4.37 -4.51
C SER A 61 9.49 -4.36 -5.72
N ARG A 62 9.74 -5.26 -6.69
CA ARG A 62 8.85 -5.42 -7.85
C ARG A 62 7.41 -5.72 -7.42
N ARG A 63 7.22 -6.43 -6.30
CA ARG A 63 5.90 -6.73 -5.73
C ARG A 63 5.23 -5.44 -5.24
N ALA A 64 5.94 -4.59 -4.50
CA ALA A 64 5.42 -3.30 -4.05
C ALA A 64 5.05 -2.38 -5.21
N ALA A 65 5.89 -2.33 -6.26
CA ALA A 65 5.59 -1.55 -7.46
C ALA A 65 4.32 -2.06 -8.18
N LEU A 66 4.18 -3.37 -8.37
CA LEU A 66 2.99 -3.96 -9.02
C LEU A 66 1.72 -3.75 -8.18
N THR A 67 1.79 -3.95 -6.87
CA THR A 67 0.66 -3.71 -5.96
C THR A 67 0.25 -2.25 -5.98
N ALA A 68 1.21 -1.31 -6.02
CA ALA A 68 0.93 0.11 -6.15
C ALA A 68 0.19 0.44 -7.45
N VAL A 69 0.70 -0.04 -8.59
CA VAL A 69 0.08 0.20 -9.90
C VAL A 69 -1.32 -0.38 -9.95
N ALA A 70 -1.52 -1.60 -9.45
CA ALA A 70 -2.83 -2.22 -9.37
C ALA A 70 -3.79 -1.39 -8.49
N ALA A 71 -3.33 -0.92 -7.32
CA ALA A 71 -4.12 -0.04 -6.46
C ALA A 71 -4.55 1.23 -7.21
N TRP A 72 -3.63 1.86 -7.95
CA TRP A 72 -3.92 3.08 -8.70
C TRP A 72 -4.96 2.85 -9.80
N LEU A 73 -4.83 1.77 -10.57
CA LEU A 73 -5.79 1.42 -11.63
C LEU A 73 -7.19 1.16 -11.07
N VAL A 74 -7.28 0.45 -9.94
CA VAL A 74 -8.56 0.22 -9.25
C VAL A 74 -9.17 1.52 -8.77
N THR A 75 -8.39 2.41 -8.13
CA THR A 75 -8.88 3.72 -7.67
C THR A 75 -9.30 4.63 -8.84
N LEU A 76 -8.59 4.57 -9.97
CA LEU A 76 -8.99 5.27 -11.19
C LEU A 76 -10.34 4.76 -11.70
N GLY A 77 -10.50 3.44 -11.81
CA GLY A 77 -11.77 2.82 -12.20
C GLY A 77 -12.90 3.18 -11.24
N PHE A 78 -12.64 3.15 -9.93
CA PHE A 78 -13.61 3.57 -8.92
C PHE A 78 -14.12 4.99 -9.15
N GLY A 79 -13.23 5.99 -9.32
CA GLY A 79 -13.65 7.37 -9.57
C GLY A 79 -14.39 7.56 -10.90
N PHE A 80 -14.12 6.72 -11.91
CA PHE A 80 -14.83 6.73 -13.19
C PHE A 80 -16.30 6.30 -13.06
N PHE A 81 -16.57 5.27 -12.24
CA PHE A 81 -17.92 4.79 -11.97
C PHE A 81 -18.64 5.54 -10.85
N LEU A 82 -17.92 6.29 -10.01
CA LEU A 82 -18.47 7.00 -8.86
C LEU A 82 -19.56 8.00 -9.30
N PRO A 83 -20.84 7.76 -8.97
CA PRO A 83 -21.92 8.65 -9.36
C PRO A 83 -22.08 9.78 -8.35
N ASP A 84 -22.66 10.89 -8.79
CA ASP A 84 -22.94 12.06 -7.97
C ASP A 84 -24.37 12.56 -8.25
N ALA A 85 -24.94 13.24 -7.26
CA ALA A 85 -26.30 13.73 -7.28
C ALA A 85 -26.36 15.09 -7.99
N THR A 86 -26.74 15.08 -9.26
CA THR A 86 -26.89 16.27 -10.11
C THR A 86 -28.37 16.66 -10.25
N ALA A 87 -28.64 17.84 -10.84
CA ALA A 87 -30.01 18.28 -11.11
C ALA A 87 -30.78 17.34 -12.07
N GLN A 88 -30.07 16.59 -12.92
CA GLN A 88 -30.65 15.63 -13.85
C GLN A 88 -30.67 14.19 -13.29
N GLY A 89 -30.36 14.01 -12.00
CA GLY A 89 -30.30 12.71 -11.33
C GLY A 89 -28.87 12.24 -11.06
N MET A 90 -28.72 10.95 -10.78
CA MET A 90 -27.42 10.34 -10.48
C MET A 90 -26.60 10.16 -11.76
N GLN A 91 -25.40 10.74 -11.79
CA GLN A 91 -24.51 10.67 -12.95
C GLN A 91 -23.06 10.49 -12.52
N SER A 92 -22.31 9.67 -13.27
CA SER A 92 -20.86 9.50 -13.16
C SER A 92 -20.17 9.87 -14.48
N VAL A 93 -18.84 9.84 -14.49
CA VAL A 93 -18.07 9.97 -15.74
C VAL A 93 -18.45 8.85 -16.71
N PHE A 94 -18.62 7.63 -16.21
CA PHE A 94 -19.07 6.49 -17.01
C PHE A 94 -20.43 6.73 -17.67
N THR A 95 -21.47 7.10 -16.91
CA THR A 95 -22.82 7.28 -17.48
C THR A 95 -22.88 8.46 -18.44
N ARG A 96 -21.96 9.43 -18.33
CA ARG A 96 -21.85 10.52 -19.30
C ARG A 96 -21.35 10.04 -20.67
N VAL A 97 -20.49 9.03 -20.70
CA VAL A 97 -19.91 8.47 -21.93
C VAL A 97 -20.75 7.32 -22.49
N ALA A 98 -21.18 6.39 -21.63
CA ALA A 98 -21.94 5.20 -22.02
C ALA A 98 -23.45 5.46 -22.17
N GLY A 99 -23.95 6.53 -21.55
CA GLY A 99 -25.38 6.87 -21.50
C GLY A 99 -26.04 6.52 -20.16
N ALA A 100 -27.13 7.22 -19.86
CA ALA A 100 -27.84 7.12 -18.59
C ALA A 100 -28.49 5.74 -18.34
N GLY A 101 -28.77 4.97 -19.40
CA GLY A 101 -29.37 3.64 -19.29
C GLY A 101 -28.48 2.59 -18.60
N TYR A 102 -27.20 2.87 -18.40
CA TYR A 102 -26.25 1.97 -17.74
C TYR A 102 -25.98 2.33 -16.27
N LEU A 103 -26.81 3.17 -15.66
CA LEU A 103 -26.60 3.62 -14.28
C LEU A 103 -26.54 2.45 -13.28
N GLU A 104 -27.42 1.46 -13.42
CA GLU A 104 -27.45 0.28 -12.54
C GLU A 104 -26.19 -0.57 -12.64
N LEU A 105 -25.68 -0.76 -13.86
CA LEU A 105 -24.40 -1.42 -14.08
C LEU A 105 -23.24 -0.64 -13.42
N GLY A 106 -23.30 0.70 -13.49
CA GLY A 106 -22.36 1.58 -12.80
C GLY A 106 -22.34 1.38 -11.28
N TYR A 107 -23.51 1.18 -10.66
CA TYR A 107 -23.59 0.87 -9.22
C TYR A 107 -22.93 -0.47 -8.86
N GLY A 108 -23.04 -1.48 -9.72
CA GLY A 108 -22.33 -2.74 -9.53
C GLY A 108 -20.82 -2.55 -9.48
N PHE A 109 -20.26 -1.83 -10.47
CA PHE A 109 -18.82 -1.60 -10.55
C PHE A 109 -18.30 -0.67 -9.44
N VAL A 110 -18.99 0.42 -9.12
CA VAL A 110 -18.52 1.38 -8.10
C VAL A 110 -18.39 0.72 -6.72
N ASN A 111 -19.30 -0.20 -6.37
CA ASN A 111 -19.24 -0.89 -5.08
C ASN A 111 -18.03 -1.81 -4.98
N ILE A 112 -17.81 -2.64 -6.01
CA ILE A 112 -16.68 -3.58 -6.05
C ILE A 112 -15.35 -2.81 -6.08
N LEU A 113 -15.23 -1.83 -6.98
CA LEU A 113 -14.01 -1.03 -7.12
C LEU A 113 -13.76 -0.14 -5.91
N GLY A 114 -14.81 0.36 -5.24
CA GLY A 114 -14.70 1.13 -4.01
C GLY A 114 -14.08 0.31 -2.88
N VAL A 115 -14.62 -0.88 -2.63
CA VAL A 115 -14.05 -1.82 -1.63
C VAL A 115 -12.62 -2.20 -2.01
N LEU A 116 -12.38 -2.57 -3.27
CA LEU A 116 -11.06 -2.98 -3.73
C LEU A 116 -10.03 -1.83 -3.64
N SER A 117 -10.44 -0.59 -3.93
CA SER A 117 -9.59 0.60 -3.82
C SER A 117 -9.09 0.80 -2.39
N VAL A 118 -10.00 0.70 -1.40
CA VAL A 118 -9.63 0.82 0.02
C VAL A 118 -8.78 -0.36 0.46
N ALA A 119 -9.17 -1.59 0.11
CA ALA A 119 -8.42 -2.80 0.47
C ALA A 119 -6.99 -2.77 -0.10
N MET A 120 -6.81 -2.34 -1.35
CA MET A 120 -5.51 -2.21 -1.97
C MET A 120 -4.66 -1.11 -1.34
N ALA A 121 -5.27 0.03 -0.95
CA ALA A 121 -4.56 1.09 -0.23
C ALA A 121 -4.05 0.60 1.14
N VAL A 122 -4.86 -0.17 1.88
CA VAL A 122 -4.45 -0.81 3.14
C VAL A 122 -3.36 -1.84 2.89
N ALA A 123 -3.53 -2.73 1.91
CA ALA A 123 -2.52 -3.73 1.54
C ALA A 123 -1.18 -3.09 1.20
N LEU A 124 -1.19 -1.92 0.54
CA LEU A 124 0.01 -1.18 0.21
C LEU A 124 0.74 -0.67 1.47
N VAL A 125 0.00 -0.17 2.46
CA VAL A 125 0.57 0.23 3.76
C VAL A 125 1.17 -0.99 4.47
N LEU A 126 0.45 -2.11 4.53
CA LEU A 126 0.92 -3.34 5.16
C LEU A 126 2.18 -3.88 4.49
N LEU A 127 2.23 -3.81 3.15
CA LEU A 127 3.40 -4.21 2.38
C LEU A 127 4.59 -3.30 2.67
N ALA A 128 4.39 -1.98 2.72
CA ALA A 128 5.44 -1.03 3.08
C ALA A 128 5.98 -1.25 4.51
N VAL A 129 5.10 -1.55 5.47
CA VAL A 129 5.51 -1.92 6.84
C VAL A 129 6.30 -3.22 6.85
N THR A 130 5.86 -4.22 6.08
CA THR A 130 6.52 -5.52 6.00
C THR A 130 7.91 -5.41 5.40
N GLU A 131 8.05 -4.66 4.30
CA GLU A 131 9.35 -4.41 3.67
C GLU A 131 10.30 -3.70 4.64
N LEU A 132 9.85 -2.61 5.28
CA LEU A 132 10.66 -1.89 6.27
C LEU A 132 11.12 -2.80 7.43
N ARG A 133 10.25 -3.72 7.89
CA ARG A 133 10.60 -4.69 8.93
C ARG A 133 11.62 -5.71 8.44
N VAL A 134 11.44 -6.27 7.25
CA VAL A 134 12.37 -7.25 6.65
C VAL A 134 13.74 -6.62 6.44
N THR A 135 13.79 -5.41 5.89
CA THR A 135 15.02 -4.65 5.69
C THR A 135 15.73 -4.42 7.04
N ALA A 136 15.01 -3.96 8.06
CA ALA A 136 15.58 -3.76 9.40
C ALA A 136 16.13 -5.05 10.03
N ARG A 137 15.49 -6.21 9.83
CA ARG A 137 15.98 -7.50 10.32
C ARG A 137 17.27 -7.94 9.62
N ARG A 138 17.33 -7.82 8.29
CA ARG A 138 18.54 -8.13 7.50
C ARG A 138 19.76 -7.39 8.02
N LEU A 139 19.59 -6.13 8.39
CA LEU A 139 20.69 -5.27 8.85
C LEU A 139 21.14 -5.57 10.27
N ARG A 140 20.23 -6.01 11.14
CA ARG A 140 20.61 -6.54 12.46
C ARG A 140 21.27 -7.92 12.35
N GLY A 141 21.44 -8.45 11.15
CA GLY A 141 21.90 -9.80 10.92
C GLY A 141 20.96 -10.83 11.54
N GLU A 142 19.67 -10.53 11.71
CA GLU A 142 18.70 -11.52 12.17
C GLU A 142 18.38 -12.49 11.02
N PRO A 143 18.39 -13.81 11.25
CA PRO A 143 18.02 -14.77 10.21
C PRO A 143 16.56 -14.55 9.80
N LEU A 144 16.29 -14.57 8.51
CA LEU A 144 14.96 -14.35 7.95
C LEU A 144 14.18 -15.64 7.74
N THR A 145 14.87 -16.75 7.51
CA THR A 145 14.29 -18.09 7.35
C THR A 145 14.76 -19.04 8.44
N GLU A 146 14.04 -20.16 8.60
CA GLU A 146 14.43 -21.22 9.52
C GLU A 146 15.76 -21.85 9.09
N ASP A 147 15.96 -22.06 7.78
CA ASP A 147 17.22 -22.58 7.22
C ASP A 147 18.41 -21.68 7.57
N GLU A 148 18.30 -20.36 7.36
CA GLU A 148 19.37 -19.41 7.74
C GLU A 148 19.66 -19.42 9.25
N ARG A 149 18.65 -19.75 10.07
CA ARG A 149 18.79 -19.87 11.52
C ARG A 149 19.49 -21.18 11.89
N LEU A 150 19.14 -22.28 11.23
CA LEU A 150 19.77 -23.59 11.41
C LEU A 150 21.23 -23.56 10.96
N ASP A 151 21.53 -23.03 9.77
CA ASP A 151 22.90 -22.87 9.26
C ASP A 151 23.79 -22.10 10.25
N ARG A 152 23.24 -21.07 10.90
CA ARG A 152 23.97 -20.29 11.90
C ARG A 152 24.23 -21.09 13.18
N LEU A 153 23.26 -21.88 13.63
CA LEU A 153 23.41 -22.74 14.81
C LEU A 153 24.43 -23.86 14.55
N GLU A 154 24.43 -24.42 13.34
CA GLU A 154 25.41 -25.40 12.89
C GLU A 154 26.82 -24.79 12.86
N ALA A 155 27.00 -23.61 12.26
CA ALA A 155 28.28 -22.91 12.25
C ALA A 155 28.78 -22.56 13.67
N GLN A 156 27.88 -22.19 14.60
CA GLN A 156 28.24 -21.99 16.01
C GLN A 156 28.70 -23.29 16.67
N ARG A 157 27.99 -24.40 16.41
CA ARG A 157 28.33 -25.72 16.96
C ARG A 157 29.67 -26.24 16.43
N GLU A 158 29.96 -26.01 15.15
CA GLU A 158 31.25 -26.33 14.54
C GLU A 158 32.39 -25.47 15.13
N GLY A 159 32.15 -24.18 15.34
CA GLY A 159 33.10 -23.28 16.00
C GLY A 159 33.42 -23.70 17.44
N ASP A 160 32.39 -24.06 18.22
CA ASP A 160 32.55 -24.56 19.59
C ASP A 160 33.30 -25.90 19.63
N ALA A 161 33.05 -26.79 18.66
CA ALA A 161 33.75 -28.07 18.54
C ALA A 161 35.22 -27.89 18.14
N ALA A 162 35.55 -26.86 17.36
CA ALA A 162 36.92 -26.57 16.92
C ALA A 162 37.79 -25.92 18.00
N CYS A 163 37.19 -25.24 19.00
CA CYS A 163 37.90 -24.60 20.12
C CYS A 163 37.29 -24.99 21.48
N PRO A 164 37.55 -26.21 22.01
CA PRO A 164 36.83 -26.76 23.16
C PRO A 164 37.09 -26.08 24.52
N GLY A 165 37.78 -24.95 24.59
CA GLY A 165 38.51 -24.51 25.80
C GLY A 165 38.20 -23.12 26.38
N THR A 166 37.39 -22.26 25.76
CA THR A 166 37.25 -20.85 26.21
C THR A 166 36.05 -20.54 27.11
N ALA A 167 35.14 -21.49 27.35
CA ALA A 167 33.92 -21.25 28.13
C ALA A 167 34.05 -21.49 29.65
N ALA A 168 35.20 -21.98 30.15
CA ALA A 168 35.33 -22.44 31.54
C ALA A 168 36.56 -21.89 32.27
N SER A 169 36.68 -20.56 32.44
CA SER A 169 37.62 -20.01 33.44
C SER A 169 37.27 -18.59 33.91
N SER A 170 36.16 -18.42 34.63
CA SER A 170 35.97 -17.22 35.48
C SER A 170 35.07 -17.50 36.69
N GLY A 171 35.23 -18.65 37.33
CA GLY A 171 34.48 -19.00 38.52
C GLY A 171 35.25 -19.94 39.43
N GLY A 172 36.05 -19.38 40.34
CA GLY A 172 36.50 -20.12 41.52
C GLY A 172 37.99 -20.01 41.83
N ARG A 173 38.29 -19.21 42.86
CA ARG A 173 39.38 -19.26 43.86
C ARG A 173 39.41 -17.84 44.46
N SER A 174 39.23 -17.58 45.74
CA SER A 174 39.15 -18.36 46.98
C SER A 174 38.62 -17.39 48.04
#